data_AF-A0A9Q3UZ05-F1
#
_entry.id   AF-A0A9Q3UZ05-F1
#
_cell.length_a   1.000
_cell.length_b   1.000
_cell.length_c   1.000
_cell.angle_alpha   90.00
_cell.angle_beta   90.00
_cell.angle_gamma   90.00
#
_symmetry.space_group_name_H-M   'P 1'
#
loop_
_entity.id
_entity.type
_entity.pdbx_description
1 polymer ?
#
loop_
_entity_poly.entity_id
_entity_poly.type
_entity_poly.pdbx_seq_one_letter_code
_entity_poly.pdbx_strand_id
1 'polypeptide(L)'
;MKKQNLIILLSLIFLLNINCTSKSKDTQTNIPKNNISVEKQITPDSFTFYIPLNYDKKEYSIKVVCEKDSIYTDISSITSNLLLPKEFYSILQDNFGLANWVMHTDYKTAYEIYKDLKFKRPDLVEYKKSKFGEFSSKLLYIVDVDEDGYVDILLLDLQNSMRDNDVYVMFKGSKNGISYKDFSIKRLSMDGIKQVNTL
;
A
#
# COMPACT_ATOMS: atom_id res chain seq x y z
N MET A 1 37.34 -1.76 -32.88
CA MET A 1 37.37 -3.07 -32.20
C MET A 1 36.08 -3.25 -31.42
N LYS A 2 35.21 -4.16 -31.88
CA LYS A 2 33.94 -4.52 -31.21
C LYS A 2 34.22 -5.58 -30.14
N LYS A 3 33.71 -5.41 -28.92
CA LYS A 3 33.58 -6.49 -27.94
C LYS A 3 32.12 -6.56 -27.49
N GLN A 4 31.54 -7.72 -27.75
CA GLN A 4 30.20 -8.15 -27.42
C GLN A 4 30.14 -8.48 -25.92
N ASN A 5 29.11 -8.04 -25.21
CA ASN A 5 28.80 -8.56 -23.89
C ASN A 5 27.71 -9.62 -24.00
N LEU A 6 28.04 -10.74 -23.36
CA LEU A 6 27.45 -12.07 -23.40
C LEU A 6 26.16 -12.14 -22.59
N ILE A 7 25.10 -12.66 -23.20
CA ILE A 7 23.87 -13.11 -22.53
C ILE A 7 24.17 -14.49 -21.91
N ILE A 8 23.98 -14.62 -20.60
CA ILE A 8 24.03 -15.93 -19.91
C ILE A 8 22.58 -16.37 -19.66
N LEU A 9 22.12 -17.28 -20.52
CA LEU A 9 20.90 -18.06 -20.37
C LEU A 9 21.31 -19.39 -19.70
N LEU A 10 20.95 -19.63 -18.44
CA LEU A 10 21.20 -20.91 -17.78
C LEU A 10 19.96 -21.80 -17.90
N SER A 11 19.91 -22.60 -18.95
CA SER A 11 19.03 -23.77 -19.08
C SER A 11 19.77 -25.00 -18.56
N LEU A 12 19.37 -25.53 -17.40
CA LEU A 12 19.83 -26.84 -16.94
C LEU A 12 18.71 -27.87 -17.16
N ILE A 13 18.80 -28.57 -18.28
CA ILE A 13 18.09 -29.82 -18.55
C ILE A 13 19.02 -30.94 -18.05
N PHE A 14 18.57 -31.73 -17.08
CA PHE A 14 19.17 -33.04 -16.84
C PHE A 14 18.32 -34.12 -17.51
N LEU A 15 18.96 -34.82 -18.44
CA LEU A 15 18.46 -35.95 -19.20
C LEU A 15 18.44 -37.23 -18.34
N LEU A 16 17.35 -37.98 -18.52
CA LEU A 16 17.22 -39.44 -18.66
C LEU A 16 17.75 -40.37 -17.56
N ASN A 17 16.84 -41.23 -17.08
CA ASN A 17 17.07 -42.67 -17.17
C ASN A 17 15.77 -43.46 -17.47
N ILE A 18 15.73 -43.95 -18.71
CA ILE A 18 15.45 -45.34 -19.13
C ILE A 18 14.14 -45.97 -18.63
N ASN A 19 13.20 -46.05 -19.57
CA ASN A 19 12.08 -46.97 -19.57
C ASN A 19 12.60 -48.38 -19.91
N CYS A 20 12.52 -49.33 -18.98
CA CYS A 20 12.81 -50.74 -19.25
C CYS A 20 11.63 -51.57 -18.77
N THR A 21 10.80 -52.03 -19.72
CA THR A 21 9.72 -52.98 -19.50
C THR A 21 10.29 -54.39 -19.31
N SER A 22 10.12 -54.94 -18.11
CA SER A 22 10.16 -56.38 -17.87
C SER A 22 8.94 -56.80 -17.06
N LYS A 23 8.15 -57.72 -17.61
CA LYS A 23 7.06 -58.42 -16.93
C LYS A 23 7.64 -59.38 -15.90
N SER A 24 7.17 -59.36 -14.64
CA SER A 24 6.99 -60.55 -13.79
C SER A 24 6.55 -60.19 -12.36
N LYS A 25 5.35 -60.68 -11.99
CA LYS A 25 4.89 -61.20 -10.68
C LYS A 25 4.79 -60.28 -9.46
N ASP A 26 3.54 -60.10 -9.06
CA ASP A 26 3.00 -60.12 -7.70
C ASP A 26 3.92 -59.69 -6.55
N THR A 27 3.76 -58.45 -6.10
CA THR A 27 3.76 -58.13 -4.67
C THR A 27 2.92 -56.87 -4.45
N GLN A 28 1.84 -56.97 -3.68
CA GLN A 28 1.10 -55.84 -3.14
C GLN A 28 2.03 -55.00 -2.27
N THR A 29 2.45 -53.85 -2.78
CA THR A 29 3.01 -52.76 -1.97
C THR A 29 1.98 -51.66 -1.86
N ASN A 30 1.41 -51.53 -0.66
CA ASN A 30 0.57 -50.42 -0.25
C ASN A 30 1.36 -49.11 -0.43
N ILE A 31 1.06 -48.36 -1.50
CA ILE A 31 1.47 -46.97 -1.62
C ILE A 31 0.62 -46.19 -0.62
N PRO A 32 1.20 -45.51 0.38
CA PRO A 32 0.42 -44.61 1.21
C PRO A 32 -0.04 -43.46 0.32
N LYS A 33 -1.35 -43.39 0.06
CA LYS A 33 -1.99 -42.16 -0.42
C LYS A 33 -1.79 -41.11 0.65
N ASN A 34 -0.71 -40.35 0.53
CA ASN A 34 -0.57 -39.08 1.24
C ASN A 34 -1.62 -38.15 0.65
N ASN A 35 -2.83 -38.24 1.20
CA ASN A 35 -3.85 -37.21 1.10
C ASN A 35 -3.33 -36.02 1.92
N ILE A 36 -2.39 -35.27 1.36
CA ILE A 36 -2.14 -33.90 1.79
C ILE A 36 -3.39 -33.15 1.35
N SER A 37 -4.39 -33.15 2.23
CA SER A 37 -5.45 -32.17 2.25
C SER A 37 -4.75 -30.82 2.36
N VAL A 38 -4.48 -30.18 1.22
CA VAL A 38 -4.16 -28.76 1.17
C VAL A 38 -5.42 -28.09 1.68
N GLU A 39 -5.44 -27.81 2.98
CA GLU A 39 -6.51 -27.05 3.62
C GLU A 39 -6.57 -25.72 2.88
N LYS A 40 -7.59 -25.58 2.02
CA LYS A 40 -7.76 -24.39 1.19
C LYS A 40 -8.11 -23.27 2.16
N GLN A 41 -7.09 -22.54 2.59
CA GLN A 41 -7.23 -21.46 3.56
C GLN A 41 -8.35 -20.53 3.08
N ILE A 42 -9.44 -20.50 3.84
CA ILE A 42 -10.63 -19.73 3.49
C ILE A 42 -10.30 -18.27 3.76
N THR A 43 -10.43 -17.42 2.74
CA THR A 43 -10.34 -15.97 2.89
C THR A 43 -11.49 -15.51 3.80
N PRO A 44 -11.22 -14.81 4.92
CA PRO A 44 -12.27 -14.32 5.82
C PRO A 44 -13.12 -13.24 5.14
N ASP A 45 -14.35 -13.01 5.61
CA ASP A 45 -15.23 -11.97 5.04
C ASP A 45 -14.88 -10.54 5.48
N SER A 46 -13.95 -10.39 6.42
CA SER A 46 -13.32 -9.11 6.74
C SER A 46 -11.85 -9.26 7.07
N PHE A 47 -11.09 -8.19 6.86
CA PHE A 47 -9.74 -8.05 7.40
C PHE A 47 -9.47 -6.61 7.82
N THR A 48 -8.39 -6.41 8.57
CA THR A 48 -7.95 -5.07 8.98
C THR A 48 -6.50 -4.90 8.60
N PHE A 49 -6.14 -3.74 8.07
CA PHE A 49 -4.74 -3.35 7.94
C PHE A 49 -4.48 -2.01 8.64
N TYR A 50 -3.19 -1.75 8.87
CA TYR A 50 -2.72 -0.57 9.59
C TYR A 50 -1.76 0.24 8.71
N ILE A 51 -1.96 1.56 8.68
CA ILE A 51 -0.99 2.52 8.17
C ILE A 51 -0.23 3.06 9.39
N PRO A 52 1.03 2.66 9.62
CA PRO A 52 1.80 3.13 10.76
C PRO A 52 2.21 4.59 10.56
N LEU A 53 2.08 5.39 11.61
CA LEU A 53 2.41 6.81 11.62
C LEU A 53 3.40 7.12 12.76
N ASN A 54 4.47 7.84 12.47
CA ASN A 54 5.28 8.49 13.49
C ASN A 54 5.02 10.00 13.45
N TYR A 55 4.29 10.50 14.45
CA TYR A 55 3.92 11.91 14.54
C TYR A 55 4.42 12.46 15.88
N ASP A 56 5.15 13.58 15.84
CA ASP A 56 5.76 14.19 17.03
C ASP A 56 6.54 13.18 17.91
N LYS A 57 7.37 12.35 17.26
CA LYS A 57 8.21 11.31 17.88
C LYS A 57 7.41 10.22 18.63
N LYS A 58 6.11 10.11 18.38
CA LYS A 58 5.23 9.09 18.95
C LYS A 58 4.65 8.21 17.85
N GLU A 59 4.44 6.95 18.18
CA GLU A 59 3.86 5.98 17.26
C GLU A 59 2.33 5.99 17.34
N TYR A 60 1.72 6.13 16.16
CA TYR A 60 0.29 6.08 15.91
C TYR A 60 0.02 5.12 14.76
N SER A 61 -1.26 4.87 14.50
CA SER A 61 -1.69 4.10 13.35
C SER A 61 -3.07 4.57 12.88
N ILE A 62 -3.29 4.49 11.58
CA ILE A 62 -4.63 4.48 11.01
C ILE A 62 -5.02 3.02 10.81
N LYS A 63 -6.14 2.63 11.39
CA LYS A 63 -6.76 1.32 11.25
C LYS A 63 -7.82 1.41 10.15
N VAL A 64 -7.73 0.53 9.16
CA VAL A 64 -8.68 0.42 8.07
C VAL A 64 -9.33 -0.96 8.11
N VAL A 65 -10.65 -0.99 8.25
CA VAL A 65 -11.44 -2.22 8.24
C VAL A 65 -12.00 -2.43 6.84
N CYS A 66 -11.70 -3.59 6.27
CA CYS A 66 -12.08 -3.99 4.93
C CYS A 66 -13.08 -5.14 5.03
N GLU A 67 -14.19 -5.03 4.31
CA GLU A 67 -15.24 -6.04 4.23
C GLU A 67 -15.38 -6.52 2.79
N LYS A 68 -15.79 -7.77 2.66
CA LYS A 68 -16.05 -8.38 1.37
C LYS A 68 -17.43 -7.99 0.88
N ASP A 69 -17.49 -7.23 -0.21
CA ASP A 69 -18.73 -6.99 -0.95
C ASP A 69 -18.66 -7.74 -2.29
N SER A 70 -19.24 -8.94 -2.33
CA SER A 70 -19.13 -9.87 -3.47
C SER A 70 -17.67 -10.22 -3.80
N ILE A 71 -17.11 -9.66 -4.87
CA ILE A 71 -15.69 -9.80 -5.25
C ILE A 71 -14.87 -8.55 -4.89
N TYR A 72 -15.52 -7.48 -4.49
CA TYR A 72 -14.91 -6.19 -4.21
C TYR A 72 -14.54 -6.03 -2.75
N THR A 73 -13.52 -5.22 -2.50
CA THR A 73 -13.21 -4.74 -1.16
C THR A 73 -13.99 -3.47 -0.88
N ASP A 74 -14.81 -3.51 0.15
CA ASP A 74 -15.44 -2.33 0.74
C ASP A 74 -14.65 -1.89 1.98
N ILE A 75 -14.62 -0.58 2.25
CA ILE A 75 -14.02 -0.04 3.47
C ILE A 75 -15.13 0.42 4.40
N SER A 76 -15.38 -0.40 5.42
CA SER A 76 -16.46 -0.15 6.37
C SER A 76 -16.09 0.82 7.48
N SER A 77 -14.79 0.99 7.78
CA SER A 77 -14.34 1.91 8.82
C SER A 77 -12.88 2.34 8.68
N ILE A 78 -12.62 3.61 8.96
CA ILE A 78 -11.29 4.18 9.12
C ILE A 78 -11.24 4.87 10.49
N THR A 79 -10.28 4.48 11.33
CA THR A 79 -10.08 5.08 12.66
C THR A 79 -8.59 5.31 12.92
N SER A 80 -8.26 6.22 13.84
CA SER A 80 -6.88 6.42 14.29
C SER A 80 -6.81 6.61 15.80
N ASN A 81 -5.68 6.23 16.40
CA ASN A 81 -5.34 6.61 17.77
C ASN A 81 -4.67 8.00 17.85
N LEU A 82 -4.44 8.66 16.72
CA LEU A 82 -4.14 10.08 16.64
C LEU A 82 -5.45 10.84 16.44
N LEU A 83 -5.69 11.89 17.22
CA LEU A 83 -6.87 12.74 17.04
C LEU A 83 -6.70 13.56 15.75
N LEU A 84 -7.51 13.24 14.75
CA LEU A 84 -7.48 13.87 13.43
C LEU A 84 -8.84 14.52 13.13
N PRO A 85 -8.87 15.64 12.40
CA PRO A 85 -10.13 16.25 11.94
C PRO A 85 -10.96 15.29 11.09
N LYS A 86 -12.28 15.45 11.09
CA LYS A 86 -13.20 14.57 10.34
C LYS A 86 -12.90 14.56 8.83
N GLU A 87 -12.43 15.68 8.31
CA GLU A 87 -12.07 15.89 6.91
C GLU A 87 -10.95 14.94 6.47
N PHE A 88 -10.03 14.61 7.39
CA PHE A 88 -8.96 13.64 7.12
C PHE A 88 -9.53 12.27 6.73
N TYR A 89 -10.53 11.80 7.48
CA TYR A 89 -11.14 10.49 7.24
C TYR A 89 -11.96 10.48 5.95
N SER A 90 -12.63 11.59 5.62
CA SER A 90 -13.37 11.73 4.36
C SER A 90 -12.45 11.61 3.15
N ILE A 91 -11.39 12.43 3.11
CA ILE A 91 -10.44 12.43 1.99
C ILE A 91 -9.75 11.07 1.87
N LEU A 92 -9.41 10.44 2.99
CA LEU A 92 -8.77 9.12 2.98
C LEU A 92 -9.72 8.03 2.45
N GLN A 93 -11.01 8.07 2.81
CA GLN A 93 -12.02 7.18 2.25
C GLN A 93 -12.15 7.36 0.72
N ASP A 94 -12.23 8.61 0.26
CA ASP A 94 -12.33 8.92 -1.18
C ASP A 94 -11.12 8.38 -1.95
N ASN A 95 -9.91 8.55 -1.42
CA ASN A 95 -8.69 8.04 -2.04
C ASN A 95 -8.69 6.52 -2.22
N PHE A 96 -9.20 5.77 -1.24
CA PHE A 96 -9.28 4.32 -1.34
C PHE A 96 -10.25 3.87 -2.44
N GLY A 97 -11.29 4.64 -2.73
CA GLY A 97 -12.22 4.39 -3.83
C GLY A 97 -11.67 4.76 -5.21
N LEU A 98 -10.64 5.61 -5.28
CA LEU A 98 -10.16 6.20 -6.55
C LEU A 98 -8.91 5.53 -7.13
N ALA A 99 -8.10 4.84 -6.33
CA ALA A 99 -6.81 4.34 -6.81
C ALA A 99 -6.39 2.96 -6.27
N ASN A 100 -6.17 2.03 -7.20
CA ASN A 100 -5.77 0.65 -6.91
C ASN A 100 -4.42 0.50 -6.19
N TRP A 101 -3.51 1.48 -6.33
CA TRP A 101 -2.22 1.46 -5.63
C TRP A 101 -2.35 1.83 -4.15
N VAL A 102 -3.41 2.56 -3.80
CA VAL A 102 -3.78 2.87 -2.41
C VAL A 102 -4.51 1.67 -1.82
N MET A 103 -5.53 1.16 -2.52
CA MET A 103 -6.31 -0.01 -2.11
C MET A 103 -6.68 -0.93 -3.28
N HIS A 104 -6.42 -2.24 -3.13
CA HIS A 104 -6.83 -3.21 -4.14
C HIS A 104 -8.35 -3.46 -4.10
N THR A 105 -9.01 -3.29 -5.24
CA THR A 105 -10.46 -3.47 -5.37
C THR A 105 -10.88 -4.94 -5.33
N ASP A 106 -10.10 -5.89 -5.83
CA ASP A 106 -10.42 -7.32 -5.71
C ASP A 106 -10.12 -7.82 -4.30
N TYR A 107 -11.15 -8.29 -3.60
CA TYR A 107 -11.05 -8.62 -2.18
C TYR A 107 -10.06 -9.73 -1.87
N LYS A 108 -10.07 -10.79 -2.68
CA LYS A 108 -9.18 -11.94 -2.46
C LYS A 108 -7.72 -11.55 -2.70
N THR A 109 -7.46 -10.81 -3.77
CA THR A 109 -6.13 -10.28 -4.10
C THR A 109 -5.66 -9.32 -3.00
N ALA A 110 -6.53 -8.41 -2.56
CA ALA A 110 -6.25 -7.51 -1.45
C ALA A 110 -5.83 -8.29 -0.21
N TYR A 111 -6.66 -9.23 0.24
CA TYR A 111 -6.39 -10.02 1.43
C TYR A 111 -5.02 -10.72 1.39
N GLU A 112 -4.69 -11.43 0.30
CA GLU A 112 -3.39 -12.12 0.21
C GLU A 112 -2.21 -11.14 0.21
N ILE A 113 -2.31 -10.01 -0.52
CA ILE A 113 -1.27 -8.97 -0.51
C ILE A 113 -1.09 -8.41 0.90
N TYR A 114 -2.18 -8.02 1.56
CA TYR A 114 -2.10 -7.44 2.90
C TYR A 114 -1.62 -8.45 3.94
N LYS A 115 -1.99 -9.72 3.82
CA LYS A 115 -1.51 -10.81 4.67
C LYS A 115 0.01 -11.01 4.52
N ASP A 116 0.53 -10.99 3.30
CA ASP A 116 1.98 -11.07 3.04
C ASP A 116 2.73 -9.86 3.61
N LEU A 117 2.09 -8.69 3.60
CA LEU A 117 2.57 -7.47 4.25
C LEU A 117 2.34 -7.43 5.77
N LYS A 118 1.88 -8.54 6.38
CA LYS A 118 1.54 -8.64 7.81
C LYS A 118 0.55 -7.55 8.26
N PHE A 119 -0.37 -7.21 7.37
CA PHE A 119 -1.41 -6.21 7.53
C PHE A 119 -0.87 -4.80 7.87
N LYS A 120 0.30 -4.43 7.35
CA LYS A 120 0.92 -3.11 7.54
C LYS A 120 1.30 -2.48 6.21
N ARG A 121 0.99 -1.19 6.02
CA ARG A 121 1.32 -0.40 4.83
C ARG A 121 2.22 0.81 5.15
N PRO A 122 3.49 0.59 5.54
CA PRO A 122 4.42 1.68 5.79
C PRO A 122 4.81 2.42 4.50
N ASP A 123 4.63 1.79 3.33
CA ASP A 123 4.97 2.34 2.02
C ASP A 123 4.11 3.55 1.61
N LEU A 124 2.95 3.73 2.24
CA LEU A 124 2.01 4.82 1.99
C LEU A 124 2.43 6.15 2.65
N VAL A 125 3.39 6.13 3.57
CA VAL A 125 3.79 7.28 4.39
C VAL A 125 5.23 7.69 4.10
N GLU A 126 5.47 8.99 4.00
CA GLU A 126 6.80 9.57 3.85
C GLU A 126 7.07 10.60 4.96
N TYR A 127 8.28 10.54 5.53
CA TYR A 127 8.68 11.37 6.68
C TYR A 127 9.75 12.40 6.33
N LYS A 128 10.35 12.28 5.14
CA LYS A 128 11.46 13.14 4.75
C LYS A 128 10.96 14.37 4.04
N LYS A 129 11.51 15.52 4.46
CA LYS A 129 11.54 16.75 3.68
C LYS A 129 12.46 16.51 2.48
N SER A 130 11.90 15.98 1.41
CA SER A 130 12.53 16.15 0.11
C SER A 130 12.54 17.66 -0.18
N LYS A 131 13.58 18.23 -0.80
CA LYS A 131 13.53 19.66 -1.20
C LYS A 131 12.25 19.87 -2.00
N PHE A 132 11.63 21.05 -1.96
CA PHE A 132 10.29 21.35 -2.55
C PHE A 132 10.06 20.92 -4.03
N GLY A 133 11.05 20.34 -4.73
CA GLY A 133 10.91 19.67 -6.04
C GLY A 133 11.03 18.13 -6.04
N GLU A 134 11.16 17.45 -4.90
CA GLU A 134 11.47 16.01 -4.81
C GLU A 134 10.40 15.16 -4.10
N PHE A 135 9.19 15.69 -3.86
CA PHE A 135 8.12 14.89 -3.26
C PHE A 135 7.81 13.75 -4.23
N SER A 136 7.87 12.50 -3.76
CA SER A 136 7.34 11.36 -4.52
C SER A 136 5.79 11.40 -4.51
N SER A 137 5.12 10.48 -5.20
CA SER A 137 3.66 10.38 -5.02
C SER A 137 3.43 9.44 -3.83
N LYS A 138 2.87 9.96 -2.75
CA LYS A 138 2.61 9.23 -1.50
C LYS A 138 1.24 9.59 -0.99
N LEU A 139 0.62 8.68 -0.25
CA LEU A 139 -0.68 8.96 0.35
C LEU A 139 -0.55 10.00 1.47
N LEU A 140 0.49 9.88 2.29
CA LEU A 140 0.72 10.74 3.44
C LEU A 140 2.16 11.26 3.50
N TYR A 141 2.31 12.54 3.80
CA TYR A 141 3.54 13.12 4.32
C TYR A 141 3.35 13.54 5.76
N ILE A 142 4.35 13.23 6.59
CA ILE A 142 4.42 13.67 7.99
C ILE A 142 5.67 14.53 8.14
N VAL A 143 5.51 15.84 8.06
CA VAL A 143 6.63 16.80 7.92
C VAL A 143 6.22 18.18 8.43
N ASP A 144 7.17 18.90 9.04
CA ASP A 144 7.03 20.33 9.36
C ASP A 144 7.27 21.14 8.06
N VAL A 145 6.16 21.59 7.44
CA VAL A 145 6.19 22.21 6.11
C VAL A 145 6.71 23.64 6.18
N ASP A 146 6.22 24.41 7.16
CA ASP A 146 6.51 25.85 7.31
C ASP A 146 7.58 26.18 8.35
N GLU A 147 8.24 25.17 8.92
CA GLU A 147 9.35 25.30 9.87
C GLU A 147 8.95 26.02 11.15
N ASP A 148 7.68 25.89 11.56
CA ASP A 148 7.15 26.49 12.77
C ASP A 148 7.41 25.66 14.04
N GLY A 149 8.04 24.48 13.87
CA GLY A 149 8.38 23.56 14.94
C GLY A 149 7.28 22.54 15.28
N TYR A 150 6.14 22.58 14.57
CA TYR A 150 5.08 21.59 14.68
C TYR A 150 5.03 20.72 13.41
N VAL A 151 4.84 19.42 13.59
CA VAL A 151 4.72 18.48 12.46
C VAL A 151 3.35 18.64 11.82
N ASP A 152 3.29 18.83 10.50
CA ASP A 152 2.06 18.83 9.72
C ASP A 152 1.81 17.45 9.10
N ILE A 153 0.57 17.23 8.65
CA ILE A 153 0.20 16.08 7.83
C ILE A 153 -0.29 16.57 6.47
N LEU A 154 0.35 16.13 5.39
CA LEU A 154 -0.17 16.30 4.05
C LEU A 154 -0.85 14.99 3.62
N LEU A 155 -2.13 15.05 3.30
CA LEU A 155 -2.89 13.93 2.76
C LEU A 155 -3.14 14.19 1.28
N LEU A 156 -2.79 13.23 0.42
CA LEU A 156 -3.13 13.27 -0.99
C LEU A 156 -4.65 13.41 -1.14
N ASP A 157 -5.09 14.22 -2.07
CA ASP A 157 -6.49 14.39 -2.43
C ASP A 157 -6.63 13.99 -3.90
N LEU A 158 -6.89 12.71 -4.14
CA LEU A 158 -7.00 12.16 -5.49
C LEU A 158 -8.19 12.73 -6.25
N GLN A 159 -9.24 13.16 -5.55
CA GLN A 159 -10.43 13.75 -6.17
C GLN A 159 -10.09 15.08 -6.85
N ASN A 160 -9.21 15.87 -6.23
CA ASN A 160 -8.75 17.15 -6.76
C ASN A 160 -7.41 17.06 -7.52
N SER A 161 -6.77 15.89 -7.56
CA SER A 161 -5.56 15.63 -8.33
C SER A 161 -5.86 15.40 -9.81
N MET A 162 -4.89 15.70 -10.67
CA MET A 162 -4.93 15.40 -12.09
C MET A 162 -3.82 14.42 -12.45
N ARG A 163 -3.86 13.86 -13.66
CA ARG A 163 -2.85 12.92 -14.15
C ARG A 163 -1.41 13.41 -13.95
N ASP A 164 -1.21 14.71 -14.06
CA ASP A 164 0.10 15.34 -14.11
C ASP A 164 0.39 16.15 -12.83
N ASN A 165 -0.53 16.12 -11.85
CA ASN A 165 -0.36 16.83 -10.59
C ASN A 165 -1.02 16.11 -9.40
N ASP A 166 -0.26 16.02 -8.31
CA ASP A 166 -0.80 15.54 -7.03
C ASP A 166 -1.22 16.77 -6.22
N VAL A 167 -2.47 16.81 -5.76
CA VAL A 167 -2.95 17.82 -4.82
C VAL A 167 -2.92 17.23 -3.42
N TYR A 168 -2.30 17.94 -2.49
CA TYR A 168 -2.28 17.57 -1.09
C TYR A 168 -3.04 18.59 -0.25
N VAL A 169 -3.80 18.09 0.70
CA VAL A 169 -4.48 18.86 1.73
C VAL A 169 -3.61 18.86 2.99
N MET A 170 -3.42 20.03 3.59
CA MET A 170 -2.61 20.19 4.80
C MET A 170 -3.46 20.21 6.07
N PHE A 171 -3.18 19.27 6.95
CA PHE A 171 -3.65 19.26 8.33
C PHE A 171 -2.53 19.82 9.22
N LYS A 172 -2.71 21.08 9.63
CA LYS A 172 -1.67 21.86 10.28
C LYS A 172 -1.49 21.44 11.74
N GLY A 173 -0.26 21.13 12.11
CA GLY A 173 0.16 20.89 13.48
C GLY A 173 0.24 22.19 14.27
N SER A 174 -0.03 22.11 15.58
CA SER A 174 0.13 23.23 16.50
C SER A 174 0.19 22.73 17.94
N LYS A 175 0.45 23.65 18.88
CA LYS A 175 0.30 23.38 20.32
C LYS A 175 -1.09 22.87 20.73
N ASN A 176 -2.12 23.18 19.94
CA ASN A 176 -3.52 22.79 20.22
C ASN A 176 -3.90 21.47 19.53
N GLY A 177 -2.94 20.78 18.91
CA GLY A 177 -3.17 19.59 18.10
C GLY A 177 -3.25 19.91 16.61
N ILE A 178 -3.88 19.00 15.88
CA ILE A 178 -3.96 19.01 14.42
C ILE A 178 -5.27 19.68 13.99
N SER A 179 -5.19 20.65 13.09
CA SER A 179 -6.34 21.38 12.56
C SER A 179 -6.41 21.28 11.04
N TYR A 180 -7.63 21.22 10.52
CA TYR A 180 -7.85 21.37 9.09
C TYR A 180 -7.74 22.86 8.73
N LYS A 181 -6.88 23.20 7.77
CA LYS A 181 -6.90 24.49 7.10
C LYS A 181 -7.22 24.24 5.64
N ASP A 182 -8.12 25.04 5.07
CA ASP A 182 -8.34 25.11 3.63
C ASP A 182 -7.06 25.64 2.95
N PHE A 183 -6.12 24.73 2.77
CA PHE A 183 -4.82 24.99 2.17
C PHE A 183 -4.40 23.76 1.41
N SER A 184 -4.16 23.94 0.10
CA SER A 184 -3.76 22.88 -0.79
C SER A 184 -2.39 23.15 -1.40
N ILE A 185 -1.57 22.11 -1.42
CA ILE A 185 -0.27 22.11 -2.06
C ILE A 185 -0.40 21.34 -3.37
N LYS A 186 -0.09 21.97 -4.50
CA LYS A 186 -0.07 21.27 -5.80
C LYS A 186 1.36 20.90 -6.17
N ARG A 187 1.60 19.62 -6.42
CA ARG A 187 2.83 19.13 -7.03
C ARG A 187 2.63 19.00 -8.53
N LEU A 188 3.45 19.67 -9.34
CA LEU A 188 3.44 19.52 -10.80
C LEU A 188 4.49 18.50 -11.22
N SER A 189 4.13 17.56 -12.09
CA SER A 189 5.00 16.48 -12.58
C SER A 189 6.28 16.94 -13.28
N MET A 190 6.35 18.20 -13.74
CA MET A 190 7.50 18.73 -14.49
C MET A 190 8.15 20.00 -13.91
N ASP A 191 7.49 20.74 -13.00
CA ASP A 191 7.92 22.11 -12.60
C ASP A 191 8.05 22.33 -11.07
N GLY A 192 7.94 21.28 -10.26
CA GLY A 192 8.00 21.39 -8.78
C GLY A 192 6.65 21.70 -8.11
N ILE A 193 6.69 22.02 -6.82
CA ILE A 193 5.49 22.28 -6.00
C ILE A 193 5.11 23.77 -6.03
N LYS A 194 3.81 24.07 -6.20
CA LYS A 194 3.22 25.40 -6.01
C LYS A 194 2.18 25.36 -4.89
N GLN A 195 2.29 26.27 -3.93
CA GLN A 195 1.18 26.54 -3.02
C GLN A 195 0.02 27.11 -3.82
N VAL A 196 -1.19 26.63 -3.57
CA VAL A 196 -2.39 27.15 -4.21
C VAL A 196 -3.41 27.43 -3.12
N ASN A 197 -3.71 28.71 -2.93
CA ASN A 197 -4.85 29.10 -2.14
C ASN A 197 -6.10 28.74 -2.95
N THR A 198 -6.91 27.83 -2.42
CA THR A 198 -8.26 27.59 -2.92
C THR A 198 -9.13 28.76 -2.42
N LEU A 199 -9.78 29.46 -3.37
CA LEU A 199 -10.71 30.56 -3.11
C LEU A 199 -12.06 30.03 -2.63
#